data_AF-A0A1I2BVH2-F1
#
_entry.id   AF-A0A1I2BVH2-F1
#
_cell.length_a   1.000
_cell.length_b   1.000
_cell.length_c   1.000
_cell.angle_alpha   90.00
_cell.angle_beta   90.00
_cell.angle_gamma   90.00
#
_symmetry.space_group_name_H-M   'P 1'
#
loop_
_entity.id
_entity.type
_entity.pdbx_description
1 polymer ?
#
loop_
_entity_poly.entity_id
_entity_poly.type
_entity_poly.pdbx_seq_one_letter_code
_entity_poly.pdbx_strand_id
1 'polypeptide(L)'
;MNTSLTSAYPTARPGLTNLLRWQEPLVTRLRYRHALPGMVANRLLNVELGIYLMAELLPLIPPQFLPDLLNGQGTVYRLRPIWTPQQHRTLNQARTLLAPYRDRTVWLKALDKYATLAPEMRTFSVSGRGGWNSEISSYTLRERLNLFQEVLA
;
A
#
# COMPACT_ATOMS: atom_id res chain seq x y z
N MET A 1 0.09 24.17 43.38
CA MET A 1 -0.89 24.51 42.33
C MET A 1 -0.54 23.67 41.12
N ASN A 2 -1.29 22.60 40.89
CA ASN A 2 -0.86 21.49 40.04
C ASN A 2 -1.44 21.63 38.63
N THR A 3 -0.60 21.39 37.65
CA THR A 3 -0.81 21.49 36.20
C THR A 3 -1.68 20.35 35.67
N SER A 4 -2.79 20.66 35.00
CA SER A 4 -3.59 19.68 34.25
C SER A 4 -3.11 19.64 32.79
N LEU A 5 -2.32 18.62 32.47
CA LEU A 5 -1.96 18.24 31.10
C LEU A 5 -3.14 17.49 30.47
N THR A 6 -3.88 18.15 29.59
CA THR A 6 -4.89 17.51 28.73
C THR A 6 -4.18 16.63 27.70
N SER A 7 -4.11 15.33 28.00
CA SER A 7 -3.67 14.30 27.05
C SER A 7 -4.72 14.12 25.96
N ALA A 8 -4.48 14.73 24.80
CA ALA A 8 -5.26 14.48 23.59
C ALA A 8 -4.83 13.13 22.99
N TYR A 9 -5.45 12.04 23.44
CA TYR A 9 -5.34 10.76 22.74
C TYR A 9 -6.06 10.87 21.39
N PRO A 10 -5.40 10.62 20.25
CA PRO A 10 -6.08 10.59 18.96
C PRO A 10 -7.04 9.40 18.94
N THR A 11 -8.34 9.68 18.96
CA THR A 11 -9.39 8.68 18.82
C THR A 11 -9.29 8.08 17.41
N ALA A 12 -8.64 6.92 17.29
CA ALA A 12 -8.57 6.18 16.04
C ALA A 12 -9.99 5.78 15.62
N ARG A 13 -10.41 6.24 14.44
CA ARG A 13 -11.75 5.99 13.88
C ARG A 13 -11.95 4.47 13.70
N PRO A 14 -12.96 3.84 14.34
CA PRO A 14 -13.13 2.38 14.36
C PRO A 14 -13.31 1.72 12.97
N GLY A 15 -13.82 2.46 11.98
CA GLY A 15 -13.94 1.96 10.60
C GLY A 15 -12.60 1.81 9.86
N LEU A 16 -11.61 2.65 10.17
CA LEU A 16 -10.26 2.52 9.60
C LEU A 16 -9.51 1.35 10.23
N THR A 17 -9.74 1.06 11.51
CA THR A 17 -9.11 -0.05 12.21
C THR A 17 -9.52 -1.41 11.63
N ASN A 18 -10.77 -1.55 11.21
CA ASN A 18 -11.26 -2.77 10.58
C ASN A 18 -10.71 -2.94 9.14
N LEU A 19 -10.57 -1.83 8.38
CA LEU A 19 -9.96 -1.80 7.05
C LEU A 19 -8.44 -2.06 7.07
N LEU A 20 -7.78 -1.92 8.22
CA LEU A 20 -6.35 -2.17 8.40
C LEU A 20 -6.06 -3.53 9.04
N ARG A 21 -7.09 -4.27 9.46
CA ARG A 21 -6.94 -5.53 10.19
C ARG A 21 -6.35 -6.66 9.33
N TRP A 22 -6.55 -6.62 8.02
CA TRP A 22 -5.96 -7.58 7.09
C TRP A 22 -4.43 -7.58 7.10
N GLN A 23 -3.81 -6.48 7.57
CA GLN A 23 -2.36 -6.34 7.64
C GLN A 23 -1.76 -6.97 8.90
N GLU A 24 -2.54 -7.19 9.96
CA GLU A 24 -2.08 -7.68 11.27
C GLU A 24 -1.15 -8.90 11.23
N PRO A 25 -1.45 -9.99 10.48
CA PRO A 25 -0.58 -11.16 10.47
C PRO A 25 0.81 -10.89 9.89
N LEU A 26 0.90 -10.08 8.82
CA LEU A 26 2.18 -9.70 8.22
C LEU A 26 2.93 -8.64 9.02
N VAL A 27 2.20 -7.67 9.57
CA VAL A 27 2.77 -6.57 10.36
C VAL A 27 3.46 -7.10 11.61
N THR A 28 2.82 -8.08 12.25
CA THR A 28 3.39 -8.77 13.40
C THR A 28 4.70 -9.45 13.02
N ARG A 29 4.74 -10.19 11.90
CA ARG A 29 5.97 -10.85 11.43
C ARG A 29 7.06 -9.88 10.99
N LEU A 30 6.72 -8.79 10.30
CA LEU A 30 7.67 -7.75 9.92
C LEU A 30 8.26 -7.05 11.14
N ARG A 31 7.44 -6.80 12.17
CA ARG A 31 7.89 -6.26 13.44
C ARG A 31 8.88 -7.20 14.14
N TYR A 32 8.58 -8.51 14.20
CA TYR A 32 9.48 -9.48 14.81
C TYR A 32 10.77 -9.70 14.03
N ARG A 33 10.70 -9.73 12.69
CA ARG A 33 11.86 -10.04 11.84
C ARG A 33 12.80 -8.85 11.64
N HIS A 34 12.28 -7.62 11.66
CA HIS A 34 13.02 -6.41 11.28
C HIS A 34 13.01 -5.31 12.35
N ALA A 35 12.49 -5.60 13.55
CA ALA A 35 12.33 -4.63 14.65
C ALA A 35 11.59 -3.33 14.24
N LEU A 36 10.75 -3.39 13.21
CA LEU A 36 10.07 -2.23 12.66
C LEU A 36 8.89 -1.83 13.56
N PRO A 37 8.68 -0.52 13.84
CA PRO A 37 7.45 -0.06 14.48
C PRO A 37 6.22 -0.48 13.66
N GLY A 38 5.17 -0.99 14.31
CA GLY A 38 3.99 -1.55 13.61
C GLY A 38 3.33 -0.57 12.63
N MET A 39 3.38 0.74 12.91
CA MET A 39 2.90 1.78 11.98
C MET A 39 3.70 1.87 10.68
N VAL A 40 5.00 1.55 10.70
CA VAL A 40 5.87 1.56 9.51
C VAL A 40 5.58 0.33 8.65
N ALA A 41 5.39 -0.84 9.27
CA ALA A 41 5.01 -2.07 8.56
C ALA A 41 3.63 -1.94 7.88
N ASN A 42 2.63 -1.35 8.54
CA ASN A 42 1.33 -1.05 7.91
C ASN A 42 1.50 -0.14 6.68
N ARG A 43 2.26 0.95 6.81
CA ARG A 43 2.48 1.89 5.69
C ARG A 43 3.21 1.22 4.54
N LEU A 44 4.20 0.38 4.83
CA LEU A 44 4.92 -0.41 3.84
C LEU A 44 3.97 -1.30 3.05
N LEU A 45 3.14 -2.11 3.73
CA LEU A 45 2.19 -3.01 3.05
C LEU A 45 1.15 -2.25 2.23
N ASN A 46 0.71 -1.08 2.68
CA ASN A 46 -0.18 -0.23 1.90
C ASN A 46 0.49 0.28 0.60
N VAL A 47 1.76 0.67 0.67
CA VAL A 47 2.52 1.10 -0.52
C VAL A 47 2.69 -0.09 -1.47
N GLU A 48 3.02 -1.26 -0.97
CA GLU A 48 3.16 -2.47 -1.78
C GLU A 48 1.86 -2.91 -2.44
N LEU A 49 0.74 -2.83 -1.72
CA LEU A 49 -0.59 -3.08 -2.28
C LEU A 49 -0.88 -2.11 -3.43
N GLY A 50 -0.51 -0.83 -3.29
CA GLY A 50 -0.68 0.15 -4.35
C GLY A 50 0.17 -0.15 -5.58
N ILE A 51 1.42 -0.55 -5.40
CA ILE A 51 2.31 -0.95 -6.51
C ILE A 51 1.78 -2.22 -7.18
N TYR A 52 1.32 -3.20 -6.39
CA TYR A 52 0.71 -4.44 -6.89
C TYR A 52 -0.53 -4.15 -7.75
N LEU A 53 -1.43 -3.29 -7.27
CA LEU A 53 -2.63 -2.87 -8.02
C LEU A 53 -2.26 -2.24 -9.38
N MET A 54 -1.23 -1.39 -9.40
CA MET A 54 -0.73 -0.78 -10.65
C MET A 54 -0.19 -1.84 -11.60
N ALA A 55 0.58 -2.81 -11.10
CA ALA A 55 1.09 -3.91 -11.91
C ALA A 55 -0.04 -4.80 -12.48
N GLU A 56 -1.13 -5.00 -11.72
CA GLU A 56 -2.27 -5.82 -12.15
C GLU A 56 -3.18 -5.10 -13.16
N LEU A 57 -3.48 -3.82 -12.95
CA LEU A 57 -4.41 -3.07 -13.80
C LEU A 57 -3.73 -2.36 -14.98
N LEU A 58 -2.52 -1.85 -14.80
CA LEU A 58 -1.81 -0.97 -15.73
C LEU A 58 -0.29 -1.19 -15.68
N PRO A 59 0.23 -2.36 -16.10
CA PRO A 59 1.63 -2.75 -15.94
C PRO A 59 2.63 -1.84 -16.67
N LEU A 60 2.18 -1.05 -17.65
CA LEU A 60 3.02 -0.13 -18.43
C LEU A 60 3.16 1.25 -17.79
N ILE A 61 2.37 1.55 -16.75
CA ILE A 61 2.31 2.88 -16.14
C ILE A 61 3.14 2.90 -14.85
N PRO A 62 3.99 3.92 -14.64
CA PRO A 62 4.77 4.04 -13.41
C PRO A 62 3.89 4.14 -12.15
N PRO A 63 4.33 3.58 -11.02
CA PRO A 63 3.53 3.52 -9.78
C PRO A 63 3.21 4.90 -9.19
N GLN A 64 3.94 5.95 -9.58
CA GLN A 64 3.69 7.34 -9.16
C GLN A 64 2.31 7.89 -9.56
N PHE A 65 1.66 7.27 -10.54
CA PHE A 65 0.34 7.69 -11.05
C PHE A 65 -0.85 6.98 -10.38
N LEU A 66 -0.60 6.17 -9.34
CA LEU A 66 -1.65 5.53 -8.56
C LEU A 66 -2.75 6.50 -8.05
N PRO A 67 -2.43 7.71 -7.54
CA PRO A 67 -3.45 8.65 -7.09
C PRO A 67 -4.43 9.04 -8.20
N ASP A 68 -3.94 9.17 -9.43
CA ASP A 68 -4.76 9.53 -10.60
C ASP A 68 -5.73 8.38 -10.91
N LEU A 69 -5.25 7.12 -10.81
CA LEU A 69 -6.09 5.91 -10.94
C LEU A 69 -7.17 5.83 -9.85
N LEU A 70 -6.80 6.04 -8.59
CA LEU A 70 -7.71 5.97 -7.45
C LEU A 70 -8.78 7.05 -7.51
N ASN A 71 -8.43 8.26 -7.94
CA ASN A 71 -9.39 9.36 -8.12
C ASN A 71 -10.24 9.22 -9.39
N GLY A 72 -9.89 8.28 -10.30
CA GLY A 72 -10.57 8.14 -11.58
C GLY A 72 -10.32 9.33 -12.51
N GLN A 73 -9.15 9.95 -12.40
CA GLN A 73 -8.77 11.16 -13.12
C GLN A 73 -7.45 10.95 -13.88
N GLY A 74 -7.11 11.91 -14.74
CA GLY A 74 -5.83 11.93 -15.45
C GLY A 74 -5.77 11.06 -16.71
N THR A 75 -4.64 11.17 -17.41
CA THR A 75 -4.36 10.45 -18.67
C THR A 75 -4.32 8.94 -18.45
N VAL A 76 -3.83 8.50 -17.29
CA VAL A 76 -3.74 7.08 -16.91
C VAL A 76 -5.11 6.42 -16.81
N TYR A 77 -6.10 7.09 -16.22
CA TYR A 77 -7.46 6.55 -16.17
C TYR A 77 -8.14 6.53 -17.55
N ARG A 78 -7.78 7.44 -18.46
CA ARG A 78 -8.33 7.50 -19.83
C ARG A 78 -7.68 6.49 -20.77
N LEU A 79 -6.41 6.18 -20.57
CA LEU A 79 -5.64 5.19 -21.33
C LEU A 79 -5.90 3.75 -20.86
N ARG A 80 -6.85 3.55 -19.94
CA ARG A 80 -7.16 2.22 -19.43
C ARG A 80 -7.73 1.33 -20.53
N PRO A 81 -7.32 0.05 -20.61
CA PRO A 81 -8.02 -0.92 -21.43
C PRO A 81 -9.45 -1.13 -20.90
N ILE A 82 -10.30 -1.78 -21.69
CA ILE A 82 -11.63 -2.20 -21.22
C ILE A 82 -11.42 -3.23 -20.12
N TRP A 83 -11.72 -2.84 -18.88
CA TRP A 83 -11.53 -3.70 -17.72
C TRP A 83 -12.69 -4.68 -17.53
N THR A 84 -12.37 -5.83 -16.97
CA THR A 84 -13.37 -6.82 -16.57
C THR A 84 -14.15 -6.33 -15.33
N PRO A 85 -15.37 -6.84 -15.07
CA PRO A 85 -16.11 -6.52 -13.85
C PRO A 85 -15.32 -6.82 -12.57
N GLN A 86 -14.45 -7.83 -12.59
CA GLN A 86 -13.56 -8.17 -11.48
C GLN A 86 -12.54 -7.06 -11.23
N GLN A 87 -11.86 -6.58 -12.27
CA GLN A 87 -10.91 -5.46 -12.17
C GLN A 87 -11.56 -4.18 -11.64
N HIS A 88 -12.82 -3.93 -12.01
CA HIS A 88 -13.59 -2.81 -11.46
C HIS A 88 -13.88 -2.98 -9.95
N ARG A 89 -14.19 -4.19 -9.48
CA ARG A 89 -14.37 -4.48 -8.05
C ARG A 89 -13.08 -4.30 -7.28
N THR A 90 -11.99 -4.88 -7.80
CA THR A 90 -10.64 -4.74 -7.25
C THR A 90 -10.22 -3.27 -7.11
N LEU A 91 -10.46 -2.43 -8.12
CA LEU A 91 -10.19 -0.99 -8.01
C LEU A 91 -11.06 -0.30 -6.95
N ASN A 92 -12.34 -0.64 -6.86
CA ASN A 92 -13.24 -0.05 -5.87
C ASN A 92 -12.85 -0.43 -4.43
N GLN A 93 -12.38 -1.66 -4.22
CA GLN A 93 -11.84 -2.13 -2.95
C GLN A 93 -10.49 -1.48 -2.63
N ALA A 94 -9.60 -1.36 -3.61
CA ALA A 94 -8.36 -0.62 -3.43
C ALA A 94 -8.61 0.86 -3.09
N ARG A 95 -9.65 1.48 -3.64
CA ARG A 95 -10.05 2.87 -3.33
C ARG A 95 -10.49 3.07 -1.88
N THR A 96 -11.05 2.06 -1.23
CA THR A 96 -11.43 2.14 0.19
C THR A 96 -10.23 1.89 1.10
N LEU A 97 -9.39 0.90 0.76
CA LEU A 97 -8.20 0.53 1.53
C LEU A 97 -7.09 1.60 1.45
N LEU A 98 -6.84 2.12 0.25
CA LEU A 98 -5.81 3.12 -0.03
C LEU A 98 -6.37 4.55 -0.04
N ALA A 99 -7.49 4.78 0.64
CA ALA A 99 -8.11 6.11 0.72
C ALA A 99 -7.14 7.24 1.09
N PRO A 100 -6.18 7.07 2.03
CA PRO A 100 -5.20 8.11 2.35
C PRO A 100 -4.24 8.45 1.21
N TYR A 101 -4.02 7.54 0.26
CA TYR A 101 -3.08 7.70 -0.86
C TYR A 101 -3.73 8.26 -2.13
N ARG A 102 -5.00 8.66 -2.05
CA ARG A 102 -5.65 9.49 -3.08
C ARG A 102 -5.00 10.86 -3.20
N ASP A 103 -4.38 11.35 -2.13
CA ASP A 103 -3.55 12.54 -2.17
C ASP A 103 -2.18 12.20 -2.78
N ARG A 104 -1.88 12.83 -3.91
CA ARG A 104 -0.63 12.65 -4.65
C ARG A 104 0.60 12.96 -3.80
N THR A 105 0.54 13.98 -2.95
CA THR A 105 1.67 14.37 -2.10
C THR A 105 1.96 13.33 -1.03
N VAL A 106 0.91 12.70 -0.48
CA VAL A 106 1.01 11.63 0.51
C VAL A 106 1.60 10.37 -0.14
N TRP A 107 1.13 10.03 -1.34
CA TRP A 107 1.63 8.88 -2.10
C TRP A 107 3.11 9.02 -2.48
N LEU A 108 3.51 10.17 -3.04
CA LEU A 108 4.91 10.39 -3.43
C LEU A 108 5.85 10.34 -2.22
N LYS A 109 5.46 10.99 -1.10
CA LYS A 109 6.24 10.89 0.15
C LYS A 109 6.32 9.46 0.68
N ALA A 110 5.28 8.65 0.51
CA ALA A 110 5.28 7.26 0.92
C ALA A 110 6.18 6.40 0.01
N LEU A 111 6.18 6.66 -1.30
CA LEU A 111 7.09 6.04 -2.26
C LEU A 111 8.56 6.40 -1.98
N ASP A 112 8.87 7.67 -1.70
CA ASP A 112 10.22 8.09 -1.36
C ASP A 112 10.71 7.37 -0.10
N LYS A 113 9.87 7.32 0.95
CA LYS A 113 10.20 6.57 2.17
C LYS A 113 10.39 5.09 1.88
N TYR A 114 9.55 4.50 1.03
CA TYR A 114 9.70 3.11 0.61
C TYR A 114 11.00 2.89 -0.17
N ALA A 115 11.43 3.86 -0.99
CA ALA A 115 12.71 3.80 -1.71
C ALA A 115 13.94 3.85 -0.78
N THR A 116 13.82 4.47 0.41
CA THR A 116 14.90 4.51 1.41
C THR A 116 15.03 3.24 2.26
N LEU A 117 14.05 2.34 2.22
CA LEU A 117 14.10 1.09 2.99
C LEU A 117 15.12 0.10 2.41
N ALA A 118 15.67 -0.74 3.28
CA ALA A 118 16.57 -1.81 2.88
C ALA A 118 15.88 -2.74 1.86
N PRO A 119 16.59 -3.17 0.80
CA PRO A 119 16.01 -3.97 -0.27
C PRO A 119 15.41 -5.30 0.23
N GLU A 120 16.00 -5.94 1.23
CA GLU A 120 15.46 -7.17 1.85
C GLU A 120 14.02 -7.02 2.41
N MET A 121 13.62 -5.79 2.76
CA MET A 121 12.30 -5.50 3.32
C MET A 121 11.24 -5.23 2.25
N ARG A 122 11.68 -4.88 1.03
CA ARG A 122 10.85 -4.40 -0.08
C ARG A 122 10.53 -5.53 -1.05
N THR A 123 9.24 -5.75 -1.29
CA THR A 123 8.77 -6.70 -2.32
C THR A 123 8.95 -6.16 -3.73
N PHE A 124 8.74 -4.86 -3.91
CA PHE A 124 8.81 -4.22 -5.21
C PHE A 124 10.02 -3.30 -5.29
N SER A 125 10.69 -3.36 -6.43
CA SER A 125 11.70 -2.39 -6.81
C SER A 125 11.05 -1.09 -7.23
N VAL A 126 11.53 0.02 -6.66
CA VAL A 126 11.11 1.39 -7.01
C VAL A 126 11.95 1.95 -8.16
N SER A 127 13.09 1.34 -8.48
CA SER A 127 13.95 1.76 -9.58
C SER A 127 13.34 1.32 -10.92
N GLY A 128 12.69 2.27 -11.62
CA GLY A 128 12.20 2.09 -12.99
C GLY A 128 10.69 1.86 -13.08
N ARG A 129 10.26 0.92 -13.95
CA ARG A 129 8.83 0.68 -14.28
C ARG A 129 8.03 -0.04 -13.20
N GLY A 130 8.59 -0.27 -12.01
CA GLY A 130 7.98 -1.11 -10.99
C GLY A 130 8.18 -2.58 -11.34
N GLY A 131 9.12 -3.23 -10.66
CA GLY A 131 9.44 -4.64 -10.87
C GLY A 131 9.51 -5.38 -9.53
N TRP A 132 9.63 -6.69 -9.59
CA TRP A 132 9.88 -7.50 -8.40
C TRP A 132 11.29 -7.24 -7.87
N ASN A 133 11.45 -7.16 -6.56
CA ASN A 133 12.77 -7.15 -5.96
C ASN A 133 13.33 -8.57 -5.93
N SER A 134 14.52 -8.80 -6.51
CA SER A 134 15.16 -10.12 -6.53
C SER A 134 15.76 -10.52 -5.17
N GLU A 135 15.94 -9.57 -4.26
CA GLU A 135 16.55 -9.81 -2.95
C GLU A 135 15.55 -10.34 -1.90
N ILE A 136 14.25 -10.30 -2.20
CA ILE A 136 13.24 -10.83 -1.29
C ILE A 136 13.14 -12.36 -1.41
N SER A 137 13.01 -13.05 -0.28
CA SER A 137 12.73 -14.49 -0.26
C SER A 137 11.43 -14.81 -1.00
N SER A 138 11.47 -15.82 -1.87
CA SER A 138 10.31 -16.32 -2.62
C SER A 138 9.13 -16.74 -1.74
N TYR A 139 9.40 -17.20 -0.52
CA TYR A 139 8.38 -17.51 0.48
C TYR A 139 7.64 -16.25 0.94
N THR A 140 8.39 -15.23 1.36
CA THR A 140 7.82 -13.94 1.79
C THR A 140 7.09 -13.24 0.64
N LEU A 141 7.60 -13.40 -0.58
CA LEU A 141 6.96 -12.89 -1.79
C LEU A 141 5.55 -13.48 -1.98
N ARG A 142 5.46 -14.82 -2.03
CA ARG A 142 4.18 -15.52 -2.22
C ARG A 142 3.18 -15.20 -1.12
N GLU A 143 3.65 -15.13 0.11
CA GLU A 143 2.79 -14.79 1.25
C GLU A 143 2.18 -13.39 1.11
N ARG A 144 2.98 -12.38 0.75
CA ARG A 144 2.49 -11.01 0.54
C ARG A 144 1.51 -10.94 -0.63
N LEU A 145 1.79 -11.65 -1.73
CA LEU A 145 0.90 -11.68 -2.89
C LEU A 145 -0.44 -12.32 -2.61
N ASN A 146 -0.45 -13.46 -1.93
CA ASN A 146 -1.69 -14.13 -1.54
C ASN A 146 -2.55 -13.20 -0.69
N LEU A 147 -1.95 -12.45 0.24
CA LEU A 147 -2.67 -11.47 1.04
C LEU A 147 -3.20 -10.29 0.24
N PHE A 148 -2.43 -9.78 -0.73
CA PHE A 148 -2.93 -8.71 -1.60
C PHE A 148 -4.10 -9.19 -2.45
N GLN A 149 -4.05 -10.43 -2.97
CA GLN A 149 -5.14 -11.03 -3.72
C GLN A 149 -6.40 -11.23 -2.86
N GLU A 150 -6.24 -11.79 -1.66
CA GLU A 150 -7.35 -12.02 -0.72
C GLU A 150 -8.06 -10.71 -0.35
N VAL A 151 -7.29 -9.63 -0.21
CA VAL A 151 -7.81 -8.32 0.20
C VAL A 151 -8.42 -7.53 -0.97
N LEU A 152 -8.16 -7.92 -2.20
CA LEU A 152 -8.67 -7.30 -3.43
C LEU A 152 -9.76 -8.11 -4.15
N ALA A 153 -10.04 -9.31 -3.65
CA ALA A 153 -11.14 -10.20 -4.07
C ALA A 153 -12.47 -9.80 -3.42
#